data_AF-A0A917URR9-F1
#
_entry.id   AF-A0A917URR9-F1
#
_cell.length_a   1.000
_cell.length_b   1.000
_cell.length_c   1.000
_cell.angle_alpha   90.00
_cell.angle_beta   90.00
_cell.angle_gamma   90.00
#
_symmetry.space_group_name_H-M   'P 1'
#
loop_
_entity.id
_entity.type
_entity.pdbx_description
1 polymer ?
#
loop_
_entity_poly.entity_id
_entity_poly.type
_entity_poly.pdbx_seq_one_letter_code
_entity_poly.pdbx_strand_id
1 'polypeptide(L)'
;MTFVFLDANVVAKPVTRTILMVGAARSGLSVGWSATAEAEAARHMRQRATTPADVRRRYGGELTPTGEMAGRFEATEPKDRQLLADAEAAGARFLITEDVDDYGLADLASGGISAVNPDLFLAERLTREAYGVVILRFVELQVNPPTTPAQFHAAIAKQHPRLFAAHADLYDIAPERGVHSEPAVIFRGTRCLRCERIVADPTAIIDGLGPECR
;
A
#
# COMPACT_ATOMS: atom_id res chain seq x y z
N MET A 1 -1.56 -15.55 7.84
CA MET A 1 -1.62 -14.73 6.62
C MET A 1 -1.74 -13.28 7.06
N THR A 2 -0.98 -12.38 6.46
CA THR A 2 -0.90 -10.97 6.91
C THR A 2 -1.94 -10.13 6.20
N PHE A 3 -2.82 -9.47 6.96
CA PHE A 3 -3.82 -8.57 6.40
C PHE A 3 -3.29 -7.14 6.30
N VAL A 4 -3.52 -6.52 5.15
CA VAL A 4 -3.04 -5.20 4.76
C VAL A 4 -4.26 -4.36 4.37
N PHE A 5 -4.47 -3.25 5.07
CA PHE A 5 -5.55 -2.32 4.80
C PHE A 5 -5.09 -1.22 3.84
N LEU A 6 -5.89 -0.89 2.84
CA LEU A 6 -5.59 0.21 1.92
C LEU A 6 -6.40 1.46 2.26
N ASP A 7 -5.71 2.57 2.44
CA ASP A 7 -6.28 3.90 2.56
C ASP A 7 -6.95 4.34 1.23
N ALA A 8 -7.93 5.24 1.32
CA ALA A 8 -8.62 5.85 0.19
C ALA A 8 -7.67 6.46 -0.85
N ASN A 9 -6.60 7.15 -0.44
CA ASN A 9 -5.63 7.75 -1.37
C ASN A 9 -4.90 6.69 -2.22
N VAL A 10 -4.59 5.52 -1.66
CA VAL A 10 -4.00 4.36 -2.35
C VAL A 10 -5.04 3.65 -3.20
N VAL A 11 -6.26 3.47 -2.68
CA VAL A 11 -7.38 2.86 -3.41
C VAL A 11 -7.75 3.70 -4.64
N ALA A 12 -7.62 5.03 -4.60
CA ALA A 12 -7.88 5.92 -5.73
C ALA A 12 -6.85 5.78 -6.86
N LYS A 13 -5.65 5.23 -6.60
CA LYS A 13 -4.56 5.08 -7.58
C LYS A 13 -4.61 3.74 -8.33
N PRO A 14 -5.03 3.69 -9.61
CA PRO A 14 -5.35 2.44 -10.28
C PRO A 14 -4.16 1.48 -10.44
N VAL A 15 -2.96 2.00 -10.67
CA VAL A 15 -1.74 1.18 -10.81
C VAL A 15 -1.33 0.61 -9.46
N THR A 16 -1.12 1.47 -8.45
CA THR A 16 -0.75 1.06 -7.09
C THR A 16 -1.73 0.04 -6.50
N ARG A 17 -3.03 0.35 -6.56
CA ARG A 17 -4.09 -0.56 -6.09
C ARG A 17 -4.00 -1.93 -6.75
N THR A 18 -3.84 -1.98 -8.07
CA THR A 18 -3.82 -3.26 -8.79
C THR A 18 -2.53 -4.05 -8.51
N ILE A 19 -1.37 -3.39 -8.37
CA ILE A 19 -0.13 -4.05 -7.93
C ILE A 19 -0.34 -4.71 -6.57
N LEU A 20 -0.90 -3.97 -5.60
CA LEU A 20 -1.20 -4.49 -4.27
C LEU A 20 -2.19 -5.66 -4.34
N MET A 21 -3.32 -5.53 -5.04
CA MET A 21 -4.30 -6.62 -5.10
C MET A 21 -3.79 -7.90 -5.77
N VAL A 22 -3.05 -7.78 -6.88
CA VAL A 22 -2.61 -8.94 -7.69
C VAL A 22 -1.31 -9.54 -7.16
N GLY A 23 -0.40 -8.68 -6.72
CA GLY A 23 0.94 -9.06 -6.26
C GLY A 23 0.98 -9.49 -4.80
N ALA A 24 0.20 -8.85 -3.92
CA ALA A 24 0.25 -9.14 -2.50
C ALA A 24 -0.25 -10.57 -2.18
N ALA A 25 -1.32 -11.04 -2.84
CA ALA A 25 -1.80 -12.41 -2.70
C ALA A 25 -0.72 -13.46 -3.02
N ARG A 26 0.09 -13.22 -4.05
CA ARG A 26 1.24 -14.07 -4.44
C ARG A 26 2.43 -13.95 -3.48
N SER A 27 2.44 -12.92 -2.66
CA SER A 27 3.45 -12.68 -1.63
C SER A 27 2.98 -13.11 -0.23
N GLY A 28 1.90 -13.91 -0.14
CA GLY A 28 1.36 -14.41 1.12
C GLY A 28 0.59 -13.37 1.96
N LEU A 29 0.14 -12.29 1.32
CA LEU A 29 -0.61 -11.21 1.94
C LEU A 29 -2.09 -11.28 1.54
N SER A 30 -2.96 -10.81 2.43
CA SER A 30 -4.35 -10.50 2.11
C SER A 30 -4.51 -8.98 2.14
N VAL A 31 -5.24 -8.44 1.16
CA VAL A 31 -5.43 -6.99 0.98
C VAL A 31 -6.91 -6.67 0.94
N GLY A 32 -7.33 -5.61 1.62
CA GLY A 32 -8.69 -5.11 1.55
C GLY A 32 -8.82 -3.66 1.97
N TRP A 33 -10.03 -3.13 1.84
CA TRP A 33 -10.41 -1.78 2.25
C TRP A 33 -11.88 -1.75 2.65
N SER A 34 -12.25 -0.72 3.40
CA SER A 34 -13.61 -0.56 3.91
C SER A 34 -14.54 0.17 2.95
N ALA A 35 -15.83 0.19 3.28
CA ALA A 35 -16.81 1.02 2.57
C ALA A 35 -16.43 2.51 2.62
N THR A 36 -15.86 2.96 3.75
CA THR A 36 -15.38 4.34 3.94
C THR A 36 -14.29 4.67 2.93
N ALA A 37 -13.24 3.84 2.87
CA ALA A 37 -12.12 4.01 1.94
C ALA A 37 -12.58 3.97 0.48
N GLU A 38 -13.51 3.06 0.14
CA GLU A 38 -14.07 2.95 -1.21
C GLU A 38 -14.84 4.21 -1.63
N ALA A 39 -15.70 4.72 -0.74
CA ALA A 39 -16.49 5.92 -0.99
C ALA A 39 -15.62 7.17 -1.14
N GLU A 40 -14.60 7.31 -0.29
CA GLU A 40 -13.66 8.42 -0.35
C GLU A 40 -12.77 8.35 -1.59
N ALA A 41 -12.24 7.18 -1.92
CA ALA A 41 -11.47 6.98 -3.14
C ALA A 41 -12.28 7.36 -4.38
N ALA A 42 -13.56 6.94 -4.44
CA ALA A 42 -14.43 7.23 -5.57
C ALA A 42 -14.64 8.74 -5.82
N ARG A 43 -14.60 9.58 -4.78
CA ARG A 43 -14.72 11.05 -4.91
C ARG A 43 -13.51 11.68 -5.59
N HIS A 44 -12.34 11.07 -5.46
CA HIS A 44 -11.07 11.59 -5.98
C HIS A 44 -10.68 10.98 -7.34
N MET A 45 -11.47 10.05 -7.87
CA MET A 45 -11.19 9.38 -9.14
C MET A 45 -11.67 10.17 -10.35
N ARG A 46 -10.91 10.06 -11.45
CA ARG A 46 -11.31 10.61 -12.76
C ARG A 46 -12.55 9.90 -13.28
N GLN A 47 -13.47 10.64 -13.92
CA GLN A 47 -14.79 10.15 -14.38
C GLN A 47 -14.80 8.88 -15.25
N ARG A 48 -13.69 8.49 -15.88
CA ARG A 48 -13.58 7.29 -16.75
C ARG A 48 -12.68 6.19 -16.18
N ALA A 49 -12.17 6.35 -14.96
CA ALA A 49 -11.35 5.34 -14.33
C ALA A 49 -12.21 4.19 -13.81
N THR A 50 -11.72 2.95 -13.92
CA THR A 50 -12.38 1.79 -13.31
C THR A 50 -12.48 1.97 -11.81
N THR A 51 -13.71 1.97 -11.28
CA THR A 51 -14.00 2.26 -9.87
C THR A 51 -13.36 1.23 -8.93
N PRO A 52 -13.12 1.57 -7.65
CA PRO A 52 -12.57 0.60 -6.70
C PRO A 52 -13.52 -0.59 -6.52
N ALA A 53 -14.83 -0.33 -6.49
CA ALA A 53 -15.86 -1.37 -6.38
C ALA A 53 -15.81 -2.37 -7.55
N ASP A 54 -15.60 -1.90 -8.79
CA ASP A 54 -15.45 -2.78 -9.96
C ASP A 54 -14.21 -3.65 -9.86
N VAL A 55 -13.07 -3.07 -9.46
CA VAL A 55 -11.83 -3.81 -9.26
C VAL A 55 -11.99 -4.85 -8.15
N ARG A 56 -12.57 -4.47 -7.02
CA ARG A 56 -12.86 -5.38 -5.91
C ARG A 56 -13.68 -6.59 -6.36
N ARG A 57 -14.82 -6.35 -7.03
CA ARG A 57 -15.67 -7.42 -7.56
C ARG A 57 -14.93 -8.30 -8.56
N ARG A 58 -14.12 -7.71 -9.44
CA ARG A 58 -13.34 -8.45 -10.45
C ARG A 58 -12.34 -9.42 -9.84
N TYR A 59 -11.75 -9.07 -8.70
CA TYR A 59 -10.74 -9.89 -8.02
C TYR A 59 -11.28 -10.61 -6.77
N GLY A 60 -12.60 -10.66 -6.60
CA GLY A 60 -13.25 -11.42 -5.53
C GLY A 60 -13.03 -10.87 -4.12
N GLY A 61 -12.74 -9.58 -3.97
CA GLY A 61 -12.55 -8.95 -2.66
C GLY A 61 -13.88 -8.62 -1.95
N GLU A 62 -13.91 -8.80 -0.64
CA GLU A 62 -14.99 -8.31 0.22
C GLU A 62 -14.59 -6.98 0.86
N LEU A 63 -15.58 -6.15 1.21
CA LEU A 63 -15.31 -4.97 2.03
C LEU A 63 -14.95 -5.44 3.43
N THR A 64 -13.99 -4.76 4.04
CA THR A 64 -13.66 -5.03 5.44
C THR A 64 -14.78 -4.55 6.37
N PRO A 65 -14.84 -5.06 7.62
CA PRO A 65 -15.70 -4.50 8.64
C PRO A 65 -15.47 -2.99 8.82
N THR A 66 -16.53 -2.28 9.20
CA THR A 66 -16.42 -0.90 9.68
C THR A 66 -16.08 -0.93 11.16
N GLY A 67 -15.06 -0.17 11.55
CA GLY A 67 -14.67 -0.04 12.96
C GLY A 67 -15.64 0.85 13.74
N GLU A 68 -15.91 0.45 14.97
CA GLU A 68 -16.65 1.27 15.92
C GLU A 68 -15.71 2.27 16.60
N MET A 69 -16.26 3.35 17.16
CA MET A 69 -15.55 4.28 18.05
C MET A 69 -14.30 4.97 17.45
N ALA A 70 -14.33 5.38 16.18
CA ALA A 70 -13.23 6.10 15.53
C ALA A 70 -12.71 7.33 16.34
N GLY A 71 -13.59 7.96 17.13
CA GLY A 71 -13.23 9.09 18.00
C GLY A 71 -12.13 8.81 19.03
N ARG A 72 -11.83 7.54 19.34
CA ARG A 72 -10.77 7.17 20.29
C ARG A 72 -9.35 7.37 19.75
N PHE A 73 -9.19 7.50 18.44
CA PHE A 73 -7.90 7.71 17.79
C PHE A 73 -7.57 9.20 17.75
N GLU A 74 -7.33 9.80 18.93
CA GLU A 74 -7.21 11.24 19.09
C GLU A 74 -5.92 11.82 18.50
N ALA A 75 -4.86 11.00 18.41
CA ALA A 75 -3.56 11.39 17.86
C ALA A 75 -3.50 11.32 16.32
N THR A 76 -4.51 10.73 15.69
CA THR A 76 -4.70 10.63 14.24
C THR A 76 -5.55 11.79 13.75
N GLU A 77 -5.26 12.29 12.54
CA GLU A 77 -6.02 13.36 11.91
C GLU A 77 -7.52 13.03 11.87
N PRO A 78 -8.42 13.99 12.18
CA PRO A 78 -9.85 13.71 12.31
C PRO A 78 -10.49 13.01 11.10
N LYS A 79 -10.02 13.29 9.88
CA LYS A 79 -10.54 12.72 8.64
C LYS A 79 -10.19 11.22 8.50
N ASP A 80 -9.04 10.79 9.03
CA ASP A 80 -8.52 9.42 8.86
C ASP A 80 -8.84 8.48 10.03
N ARG A 81 -9.40 9.00 11.12
CA ARG A 81 -9.76 8.20 12.31
C ARG A 81 -10.66 7.02 11.97
N GLN A 82 -11.62 7.21 11.06
CA GLN A 82 -12.51 6.12 10.65
C GLN A 82 -11.75 5.06 9.83
N LEU A 83 -10.78 5.46 9.00
CA LEU A 83 -9.95 4.53 8.24
C LEU A 83 -9.05 3.70 9.17
N LEU A 84 -8.49 4.29 10.21
CA LEU A 84 -7.74 3.55 11.23
C LEU A 84 -8.63 2.59 12.03
N ALA A 85 -9.86 3.01 12.38
CA ALA A 85 -10.84 2.14 13.02
C ALA A 85 -11.22 0.94 12.15
N ASP A 86 -11.44 1.18 10.86
CA ASP A 86 -11.77 0.14 9.89
C ASP A 86 -10.59 -0.84 9.71
N ALA A 87 -9.36 -0.34 9.66
CA ALA A 87 -8.15 -1.15 9.58
C ALA A 87 -7.99 -2.05 10.82
N GLU A 88 -8.25 -1.52 12.01
CA GLU A 88 -8.22 -2.31 13.24
C GLU A 88 -9.32 -3.37 13.28
N ALA A 89 -10.56 -3.01 12.93
CA ALA A 89 -11.67 -3.95 12.90
C ALA A 89 -11.43 -5.09 11.89
N ALA A 90 -10.68 -4.83 10.83
CA ALA A 90 -10.24 -5.82 9.85
C ALA A 90 -9.07 -6.70 10.35
N GLY A 91 -8.49 -6.42 11.52
CA GLY A 91 -7.29 -7.09 12.03
C GLY A 91 -6.04 -6.82 11.19
N ALA A 92 -5.96 -5.63 10.58
CA ALA A 92 -4.82 -5.25 9.77
C ALA A 92 -3.53 -5.20 10.59
N ARG A 93 -2.43 -5.62 9.97
CA ARG A 93 -1.08 -5.43 10.53
C ARG A 93 -0.43 -4.17 9.98
N PHE A 94 -0.80 -3.80 8.77
CA PHE A 94 -0.30 -2.63 8.07
C PHE A 94 -1.45 -1.85 7.44
N LEU A 95 -1.37 -0.52 7.55
CA LEU A 95 -2.21 0.43 6.84
C LEU A 95 -1.33 1.07 5.75
N ILE A 96 -1.75 0.94 4.49
CA ILE A 96 -0.99 1.47 3.36
C ILE A 96 -1.61 2.78 2.92
N THR A 97 -0.83 3.86 3.03
CA THR A 97 -1.26 5.24 2.77
C THR A 97 -0.10 6.06 2.21
N GLU A 98 -0.38 7.10 1.44
CA GLU A 98 0.65 8.07 1.04
C GLU A 98 0.90 9.13 2.13
N ASP A 99 -0.07 9.34 3.01
CA ASP A 99 -0.08 10.38 4.04
C ASP A 99 0.20 9.74 5.41
N VAL A 100 1.39 9.13 5.55
CA VAL A 100 1.77 8.36 6.74
C VAL A 100 1.79 9.23 8.01
N ASP A 101 2.08 10.51 7.85
CA ASP A 101 2.13 11.49 8.93
C ASP A 101 0.78 11.89 9.50
N ASP A 102 -0.32 11.60 8.80
CA ASP A 102 -1.69 11.84 9.27
C ASP A 102 -2.10 10.85 10.39
N TYR A 103 -1.39 9.72 10.52
CA TYR A 103 -1.68 8.68 11.50
C TYR A 103 -0.84 8.83 12.78
N GLY A 104 -1.48 8.91 13.94
CA GLY A 104 -0.81 9.12 15.22
C GLY A 104 -0.04 7.88 15.68
N LEU A 105 1.21 8.04 16.14
CA LEU A 105 2.02 6.90 16.61
C LEU A 105 1.38 6.17 17.79
N ALA A 106 0.79 6.90 18.74
CA ALA A 106 0.12 6.32 19.91
C ALA A 106 -1.09 5.46 19.49
N ASP A 107 -1.87 5.95 18.53
CA ASP A 107 -3.04 5.26 17.99
C ASP A 107 -2.66 4.00 17.23
N LEU A 108 -1.68 4.11 16.33
CA LEU A 108 -1.10 2.98 15.58
C LEU A 108 -0.57 1.90 16.53
N ALA A 109 0.18 2.30 17.56
CA ALA A 109 0.70 1.39 18.57
C ALA A 109 -0.43 0.70 19.36
N SER A 110 -1.50 1.43 19.71
CA SER A 110 -2.65 0.87 20.43
C SER A 110 -3.39 -0.22 19.64
N GLY A 111 -3.49 -0.07 18.31
CA GLY A 111 -4.08 -1.07 17.42
C GLY A 111 -3.09 -2.14 16.95
N GLY A 112 -1.81 -2.04 17.28
CA GLY A 112 -0.76 -2.93 16.78
C GLY A 112 -0.57 -2.86 15.26
N ILE A 113 -0.90 -1.71 14.65
CA ILE A 113 -0.83 -1.41 13.22
C ILE A 113 0.40 -0.56 12.94
N SER A 114 0.95 -0.63 11.73
CA SER A 114 1.92 0.37 11.25
C SER A 114 1.46 0.95 9.92
N ALA A 115 1.50 2.27 9.82
CA ALA A 115 1.24 3.03 8.61
C ALA A 115 2.50 3.04 7.73
N VAL A 116 2.34 2.75 6.45
CA VAL A 116 3.46 2.53 5.53
C VAL A 116 3.14 3.12 4.17
N ASN A 117 4.11 3.84 3.60
CA ASN A 117 4.03 4.28 2.23
C ASN A 117 3.97 3.09 1.25
N PRO A 118 3.11 3.12 0.21
CA PRO A 118 2.98 2.01 -0.73
C PRO A 118 4.28 1.61 -1.42
N ASP A 119 5.16 2.56 -1.76
CA ASP A 119 6.43 2.26 -2.43
C ASP A 119 7.35 1.46 -1.50
N LEU A 120 7.53 1.93 -0.26
CA LEU A 120 8.31 1.23 0.76
C LEU A 120 7.73 -0.16 1.04
N PHE A 121 6.41 -0.26 1.21
CA PHE A 121 5.76 -1.53 1.50
C PHE A 121 5.97 -2.54 0.36
N LEU A 122 5.75 -2.11 -0.89
CA LEU A 122 5.90 -2.97 -2.06
C LEU A 122 7.36 -3.39 -2.25
N ALA A 123 8.32 -2.47 -2.10
CA ALA A 123 9.74 -2.78 -2.22
C ALA A 123 10.21 -3.86 -1.22
N GLU A 124 9.66 -3.84 -0.01
CA GLU A 124 10.04 -4.77 1.05
C GLU A 124 9.24 -6.08 1.01
N ARG A 125 7.96 -6.05 0.62
CA ARG A 125 7.04 -7.18 0.78
C ARG A 125 6.67 -7.89 -0.51
N LEU A 126 6.80 -7.24 -1.67
CA LEU A 126 6.44 -7.87 -2.94
C LEU A 126 7.58 -8.80 -3.38
N THR A 127 7.27 -10.08 -3.56
CA THR A 127 8.29 -11.02 -4.04
C THR A 127 8.64 -10.74 -5.50
N ARG A 128 9.87 -11.08 -5.89
CA ARG A 128 10.32 -10.97 -7.29
C ARG A 128 9.39 -11.69 -8.27
N GLU A 129 8.94 -12.89 -7.90
CA GLU A 129 7.98 -13.67 -8.70
C GLU A 129 6.64 -12.94 -8.84
N ALA A 130 6.08 -12.44 -7.73
CA ALA A 130 4.82 -11.71 -7.75
C ALA A 130 4.92 -10.43 -8.60
N TYR A 131 6.03 -9.70 -8.49
CA TYR A 131 6.30 -8.51 -9.28
C TYR A 131 6.33 -8.80 -10.78
N GLY A 132 7.06 -9.85 -11.21
CA GLY A 132 7.11 -10.26 -12.62
C GLY A 132 5.72 -10.61 -13.18
N VAL A 133 4.90 -11.34 -12.42
CA VAL A 133 3.52 -11.67 -12.84
C VAL A 133 2.65 -10.42 -12.98
N VAL A 134 2.77 -9.48 -12.04
CA VAL A 134 2.04 -8.21 -12.08
C VAL A 134 2.40 -7.41 -13.34
N ILE A 135 3.69 -7.27 -13.66
CA ILE A 135 4.16 -6.57 -14.87
C ILE A 135 3.56 -7.20 -16.12
N LEU A 136 3.68 -8.53 -16.27
CA LEU A 136 3.13 -9.24 -17.44
C LEU A 136 1.63 -9.01 -17.56
N ARG A 137 0.91 -9.07 -16.44
CA ARG A 137 -0.55 -8.88 -16.44
C ARG A 137 -0.96 -7.48 -16.87
N PHE A 138 -0.23 -6.44 -16.46
CA PHE A 138 -0.50 -5.08 -16.90
C PHE A 138 -0.24 -4.89 -18.39
N VAL A 139 0.86 -5.44 -18.89
CA VAL A 139 1.22 -5.38 -20.31
C VAL A 139 0.18 -6.08 -21.17
N GLU A 140 -0.29 -7.27 -20.78
CA GLU A 140 -1.37 -7.98 -21.48
C GLU A 140 -2.68 -7.16 -21.57
N LEU A 141 -2.97 -6.35 -20.56
CA LEU A 141 -4.18 -5.51 -20.51
C LEU A 141 -4.02 -4.18 -21.25
N GLN A 142 -2.78 -3.74 -21.52
CA GLN A 142 -2.49 -2.50 -22.26
C GLN A 142 -2.38 -2.77 -23.76
N VAL A 143 -3.55 -2.81 -24.42
CA VAL A 143 -3.64 -3.11 -25.85
C VAL A 143 -3.27 -1.90 -26.73
N ASN A 144 -3.35 -0.65 -26.22
CA ASN A 144 -3.02 0.55 -27.01
C ASN A 144 -2.71 1.82 -26.18
N PRO A 145 -1.52 2.45 -26.33
CA PRO A 145 -0.35 1.92 -27.04
C PRO A 145 0.23 0.70 -26.30
N PRO A 146 0.72 -0.33 -27.03
CA PRO A 146 1.34 -1.48 -26.41
C PRO A 146 2.62 -1.04 -25.68
N THR A 147 2.78 -1.51 -24.45
CA THR A 147 3.95 -1.25 -23.61
C THR A 147 4.67 -2.57 -23.34
N THR A 148 6.00 -2.61 -23.46
CA THR A 148 6.78 -3.82 -23.11
C THR A 148 6.91 -3.97 -21.60
N PRO A 149 7.20 -5.18 -21.07
CA PRO A 149 7.48 -5.38 -19.65
C PRO A 149 8.58 -4.46 -19.10
N ALA A 150 9.66 -4.25 -19.85
CA ALA A 150 10.75 -3.35 -19.48
C ALA A 150 10.29 -1.88 -19.41
N GLN A 151 9.51 -1.42 -20.39
CA GLN A 151 8.95 -0.06 -20.36
C GLN A 151 7.97 0.14 -19.20
N PHE A 152 7.11 -0.85 -18.92
CA PHE A 152 6.22 -0.79 -17.77
C PHE A 152 7.00 -0.77 -16.45
N HIS A 153 8.06 -1.58 -16.34
CA HIS A 153 8.99 -1.55 -15.22
C HIS A 153 9.61 -0.17 -15.02
N ALA A 154 10.15 0.45 -16.09
CA ALA A 154 10.69 1.80 -16.02
C ALA A 154 9.64 2.84 -15.58
N ALA A 155 8.40 2.71 -16.04
CA ALA A 155 7.30 3.60 -15.69
C ALA A 155 6.86 3.49 -14.22
N ILE A 156 7.05 2.33 -13.57
CA ILE A 156 6.76 2.14 -12.13
C ILE A 156 7.56 3.13 -11.29
N ALA A 157 8.82 3.42 -11.66
CA ALA A 157 9.70 4.35 -10.93
C ALA A 157 9.12 5.77 -10.79
N LYS A 158 8.14 6.16 -11.62
CA LYS A 158 7.46 7.46 -11.49
C LYS A 158 6.71 7.65 -10.17
N GLN A 159 6.22 6.56 -9.61
CA GLN A 159 5.40 6.54 -8.40
C GLN A 159 6.01 5.64 -7.31
N HIS A 160 6.77 4.62 -7.70
CA HIS A 160 7.35 3.63 -6.81
C HIS A 160 8.86 3.42 -7.11
N PRO A 161 9.71 4.43 -6.86
CA PRO A 161 11.15 4.33 -7.12
C PRO A 161 11.86 3.26 -6.28
N ARG A 162 11.45 2.99 -5.03
CA ARG A 162 12.04 1.94 -4.19
C ARG A 162 11.68 0.55 -4.73
N LEU A 163 10.44 0.35 -5.16
CA LEU A 163 10.01 -0.89 -5.80
C LEU A 163 10.78 -1.14 -7.10
N PHE A 164 11.00 -0.09 -7.91
CA PHE A 164 11.86 -0.21 -9.08
C PHE A 164 13.27 -0.67 -8.68
N ALA A 165 13.89 0.01 -7.71
CA ALA A 165 15.25 -0.29 -7.26
C ALA A 165 15.40 -1.71 -6.71
N ALA A 166 14.40 -2.21 -5.97
CA ALA A 166 14.36 -3.58 -5.43
C ALA A 166 14.38 -4.67 -6.51
N HIS A 167 14.06 -4.31 -7.75
CA HIS A 167 13.97 -5.22 -8.89
C HIS A 167 14.69 -4.70 -10.13
N ALA A 168 15.65 -3.79 -9.96
CA ALA A 168 16.36 -3.14 -11.06
C ALA A 168 17.18 -4.12 -11.93
N ASP A 169 17.47 -5.32 -11.41
CA ASP A 169 18.18 -6.37 -12.12
C ASP A 169 17.29 -7.20 -13.06
N LEU A 170 15.97 -6.95 -13.11
CA LEU A 170 15.05 -7.67 -14.00
C LEU A 170 15.16 -7.23 -15.46
N TYR A 171 15.47 -5.97 -15.72
CA TYR A 171 15.51 -5.40 -17.06
C TYR A 171 16.65 -4.39 -17.17
N ASP A 172 17.40 -4.44 -18.27
CA ASP A 172 18.43 -3.44 -18.58
C ASP A 172 17.78 -2.15 -19.12
N ILE A 173 17.17 -1.38 -18.23
CA ILE A 173 16.48 -0.13 -18.56
C ILE A 173 16.60 0.90 -17.43
N ALA A 174 16.80 2.16 -17.80
CA ALA A 174 16.83 3.25 -16.84
C ALA A 174 15.42 3.57 -16.29
N PRO A 175 15.29 3.96 -15.00
CA PRO A 175 14.01 4.38 -14.45
C PRO A 175 13.50 5.65 -15.13
N GLU A 176 12.18 5.74 -15.32
CA GLU A 176 11.58 7.01 -15.67
C GLU A 176 11.60 7.97 -14.47
N ARG A 177 11.81 9.26 -14.74
CA ARG A 177 11.93 10.27 -13.67
C ARG A 177 10.62 10.45 -12.93
N GLY A 178 10.69 10.41 -11.60
CA GLY A 178 9.61 10.78 -10.70
C GLY A 178 9.10 12.20 -10.95
N VAL A 179 7.80 12.38 -10.74
CA VAL A 179 7.13 13.70 -10.88
C VAL A 179 7.00 14.41 -9.52
N HIS A 180 7.19 13.68 -8.42
CA HIS A 180 7.00 14.15 -7.06
C HIS A 180 8.25 13.88 -6.20
N SER A 181 8.47 14.73 -5.20
CA SER A 181 9.45 14.49 -4.14
C SER A 181 9.05 13.29 -3.28
N GLU A 182 10.03 12.57 -2.72
CA GLU A 182 9.74 11.55 -1.71
C GLU A 182 9.06 12.18 -0.49
N PRO A 183 8.05 11.52 0.11
CA PRO A 183 7.44 11.96 1.36
C PRO A 183 8.49 12.04 2.49
N ALA A 184 8.33 13.01 3.38
CA ALA A 184 9.23 13.16 4.54
C ALA A 184 9.06 12.00 5.54
N VAL A 185 7.87 11.41 5.61
CA VAL A 185 7.54 10.27 6.48
C VAL A 185 7.00 9.15 5.59
N ILE A 186 7.73 8.02 5.55
CA ILE A 186 7.36 6.85 4.75
C ILE A 186 6.95 5.64 5.59
N PHE A 187 7.15 5.71 6.90
CA PHE A 187 6.77 4.68 7.86
C PHE A 187 6.47 5.30 9.22
N ARG A 188 5.44 4.79 9.90
CA ARG A 188 5.15 5.10 11.30
C ARG A 188 4.46 3.92 11.96
N GLY A 189 4.87 3.58 13.18
CA GLY A 189 4.28 2.49 13.96
C GLY A 189 5.36 1.66 14.65
N THR A 190 4.96 0.50 15.18
CA THR A 190 5.83 -0.35 16.00
C THR A 190 6.07 -1.73 15.39
N ARG A 191 5.48 -2.04 14.24
CA ARG A 191 5.58 -3.36 13.61
C ARG A 191 6.62 -3.36 12.50
N CYS A 192 7.63 -4.21 12.61
CA CYS A 192 8.63 -4.40 11.57
C CYS A 192 7.98 -4.92 10.27
N LEU A 193 8.31 -4.32 9.12
CA LEU A 193 7.83 -4.75 7.81
C LEU A 193 8.23 -6.18 7.50
N ARG A 194 9.47 -6.59 7.80
CA ARG A 194 9.99 -7.91 7.40
C ARG A 194 9.49 -9.05 8.28
N CYS A 195 9.75 -8.97 9.58
CA CYS A 195 9.43 -10.05 10.52
C CYS A 195 8.09 -9.88 11.25
N GLU A 196 7.41 -8.73 11.06
CA GLU A 196 6.11 -8.42 11.67
C GLU A 196 6.08 -8.40 13.19
N ARG A 197 7.23 -8.50 13.86
CA ARG A 197 7.32 -8.33 15.32
C ARG A 197 7.10 -6.88 15.70
N ILE A 198 6.41 -6.71 16.82
CA ILE A 198 6.30 -5.41 17.49
C ILE A 198 7.63 -5.12 18.18
N VAL A 199 8.22 -3.97 17.84
CA VAL A 199 9.42 -3.42 18.47
C VAL A 199 8.96 -2.48 19.57
N ALA A 200 9.46 -2.69 20.79
CA ALA A 200 9.04 -1.90 21.95
C ALA A 200 9.43 -0.42 21.84
N ASP A 201 10.59 -0.13 21.26
CA ASP A 201 11.04 1.22 20.94
C ASP A 201 10.77 1.52 19.46
N PRO A 202 9.78 2.38 19.14
CA PRO A 202 9.46 2.74 17.75
C PRO A 202 10.64 3.46 17.06
N THR A 203 11.50 4.15 17.81
CA THR A 203 12.64 4.89 17.24
C THR A 203 13.75 3.96 16.76
N ALA A 204 13.74 2.70 17.20
CA ALA A 204 14.64 1.66 16.73
C ALA A 204 14.24 1.09 15.36
N ILE A 205 13.06 1.47 14.84
CA ILE A 205 12.61 1.10 13.49
C ILE A 205 13.09 2.16 12.51
N ILE A 206 13.91 1.75 11.54
CA ILE A 206 14.41 2.61 10.46
C ILE A 206 13.84 2.10 9.14
N ASP A 207 13.17 2.97 8.38
CA ASP A 207 12.50 2.63 7.12
C ASP A 207 11.59 1.39 7.25
N GLY A 208 10.89 1.28 8.38
CA GLY A 208 10.00 0.16 8.68
C GLY A 208 10.69 -1.15 9.09
N LEU A 209 12.02 -1.19 9.20
CA LEU A 209 12.77 -2.37 9.63
C LEU A 209 13.24 -2.23 11.08
N GLY A 210 12.86 -3.20 11.91
CA GLY A 210 13.39 -3.34 13.26
C GLY A 210 14.86 -3.77 13.27
N PRO A 211 15.55 -3.66 14.43
CA PRO A 211 17.00 -3.86 14.52
C PRO A 211 17.52 -5.19 13.96
N GLU A 212 16.76 -6.27 14.14
CA GLU A 212 17.13 -7.62 13.69
C GLU A 212 16.85 -7.88 12.19
N CYS A 213 16.26 -6.92 11.48
CA CYS A 213 15.86 -7.08 10.07
C CYS A 213 16.54 -6.09 9.12
N ARG A 214 17.41 -5.21 9.63
CA ARG A 214 18.26 -4.34 8.83
C ARG A 214 19.49 -5.10 8.36
#